data_AF-A0A223ML65-F1
#
_entry.id   AF-A0A223ML65-F1
#
_cell.length_a   1.000
_cell.length_b   1.000
_cell.length_c   1.000
_cell.angle_alpha   90.00
_cell.angle_beta   90.00
_cell.angle_gamma   90.00
#
_symmetry.space_group_name_H-M   'P 1'
#
loop_
_entity.id
_entity.type
_entity.pdbx_description
1 polymer ?
#
loop_
_entity_poly.entity_id
_entity_poly.type
_entity_poly.pdbx_seq_one_letter_code
_entity_poly.pdbx_strand_id
1 'polypeptide(L)'
;MRIAVLGGAFDPIHNGHLQIAKQALKQLRVDEVWFMPSAATPLKQTQAASFSDRAAMVALAIRPYRHMKLCTLEHELEGVSYSIRTVKELKKRYPKHSFCWLIGDDQARQFDRWKDSEDLKQQLPFYVFSREQHTEQLPAGLQRVVMQLIPVSSSEIRKGHKLYQVPEAVRAYMGLHALYLESMVKEQMNEHRYLHSQSVAQLCVELAQAHGLDTRAAYIMGIAHDVCKQLPYEKAKAWMRAHMPDHLEEAAAIWHGYIGADYVNKVFHIRDRRILQAIYHHVKGRNRTDFDRILFIADKLDPSRGYDSRREIEISRKSLREGYRVVKQQQEAYLRKEGTLK
;
A
#
# COMPACT_ATOMS: atom_id res chain seq x y z
N MET A 1 -34.49 11.19 6.35
CA MET A 1 -33.19 11.59 5.79
C MET A 1 -33.05 10.98 4.41
N ARG A 2 -32.40 11.70 3.49
CA ARG A 2 -31.99 11.22 2.18
C ARG A 2 -30.51 10.85 2.24
N ILE A 3 -30.20 9.58 1.99
CA ILE A 3 -28.86 9.01 2.15
C ILE A 3 -28.35 8.53 0.81
N ALA A 4 -27.14 8.95 0.44
CA ALA A 4 -26.44 8.37 -0.71
C ALA A 4 -25.50 7.25 -0.25
N VAL A 5 -25.62 6.07 -0.84
CA VAL A 5 -24.70 4.95 -0.61
C VAL A 5 -23.62 4.98 -1.68
N LEU A 6 -22.36 5.08 -1.26
CA LEU A 6 -21.19 4.90 -2.12
C LEU A 6 -20.62 3.51 -1.83
N GLY A 7 -20.99 2.53 -2.65
CA GLY A 7 -20.46 1.17 -2.57
C GLY A 7 -19.14 1.03 -3.31
N GLY A 8 -18.22 0.22 -2.78
CA GLY A 8 -16.95 -0.05 -3.46
C GLY A 8 -16.00 -0.91 -2.64
N ALA A 9 -14.90 -1.35 -3.27
CA ALA A 9 -13.88 -2.12 -2.55
C ALA A 9 -13.14 -1.25 -1.51
N PHE A 10 -12.82 0.01 -1.85
CA PHE A 10 -12.02 0.93 -1.03
C PHE A 10 -10.67 0.33 -0.60
N ASP A 11 -9.92 -0.20 -1.56
CA ASP A 11 -8.70 -0.98 -1.32
C ASP A 11 -7.44 -0.32 -1.95
N PRO A 12 -7.00 0.87 -1.49
CA PRO A 12 -7.55 1.66 -0.38
C PRO A 12 -8.53 2.75 -0.85
N ILE A 13 -9.24 3.38 0.09
CA ILE A 13 -9.94 4.66 -0.13
C ILE A 13 -8.94 5.77 -0.50
N HIS A 14 -9.39 6.76 -1.29
CA HIS A 14 -8.56 7.85 -1.80
C HIS A 14 -9.40 9.10 -2.08
N ASN A 15 -8.74 10.22 -2.39
CA ASN A 15 -9.39 11.52 -2.59
C ASN A 15 -10.44 11.53 -3.70
N GLY A 16 -10.30 10.70 -4.75
CA GLY A 16 -11.36 10.50 -5.74
C GLY A 16 -12.70 10.05 -5.14
N HIS A 17 -12.69 9.08 -4.22
CA HIS A 17 -13.89 8.63 -3.51
C HIS A 17 -14.49 9.73 -2.63
N LEU A 18 -13.64 10.46 -1.89
CA LEU A 18 -14.07 11.58 -1.06
C LEU A 18 -14.68 12.71 -1.90
N GLN A 19 -14.17 12.93 -3.10
CA GLN A 19 -14.68 13.94 -4.02
C GLN A 19 -16.08 13.59 -4.52
N ILE A 20 -16.34 12.32 -4.87
CA ILE A 20 -17.68 11.83 -5.21
C ILE A 20 -18.66 12.10 -4.07
N ALA A 21 -18.30 11.74 -2.84
CA ALA A 21 -19.14 11.99 -1.66
C ALA A 21 -19.43 13.48 -1.44
N LYS A 22 -18.42 14.35 -1.57
CA LYS A 22 -18.59 15.81 -1.47
C LYS A 22 -19.54 16.35 -2.53
N GLN A 23 -19.43 15.87 -3.77
CA GLN A 23 -20.31 16.30 -4.85
C GLN A 23 -21.74 15.77 -4.68
N ALA A 24 -21.93 14.56 -4.16
CA ALA A 24 -23.24 14.04 -3.83
C ALA A 24 -23.95 14.91 -2.79
N LEU A 25 -23.27 15.27 -1.69
CA LEU A 25 -23.81 16.18 -0.66
C LEU A 25 -24.24 17.51 -1.27
N LYS A 26 -23.44 18.07 -2.18
CA LYS A 26 -23.71 19.39 -2.79
C LYS A 26 -24.77 19.36 -3.88
N GLN A 27 -24.63 18.49 -4.88
CA GLN A 27 -25.44 18.49 -6.09
C GLN A 27 -26.76 17.75 -5.90
N LEU A 28 -26.73 16.61 -5.18
CA LEU A 28 -27.93 15.80 -4.95
C LEU A 28 -28.70 16.23 -3.70
N ARG A 29 -28.13 17.13 -2.88
CA ARG A 29 -28.70 17.61 -1.61
C ARG A 29 -29.13 16.46 -0.70
N VAL A 30 -28.29 15.44 -0.60
CA VAL A 30 -28.46 14.34 0.36
C VAL A 30 -27.98 14.80 1.74
N ASP A 31 -28.61 14.27 2.79
CA ASP A 31 -28.25 14.61 4.18
C ASP A 31 -26.91 13.95 4.56
N GLU A 32 -26.69 12.71 4.12
CA GLU A 32 -25.48 11.94 4.41
C GLU A 32 -25.01 11.11 3.21
N VAL A 33 -23.71 10.81 3.19
CA VAL A 33 -23.11 9.80 2.31
C VAL A 33 -22.57 8.66 3.14
N TRP A 34 -23.05 7.45 2.88
CA TRP A 34 -22.62 6.23 3.54
C TRP A 34 -21.65 5.48 2.63
N PHE A 35 -20.40 5.40 3.07
CA PHE A 35 -19.36 4.59 2.44
C PHE A 35 -19.57 3.14 2.85
N MET A 36 -19.75 2.26 1.87
CA MET A 36 -20.09 0.86 2.08
C MET A 36 -19.03 -0.04 1.45
N PRO A 37 -17.98 -0.44 2.22
CA PRO A 37 -16.98 -1.37 1.72
C PRO A 37 -17.61 -2.72 1.40
N SER A 38 -17.29 -3.27 0.23
CA SER A 38 -17.76 -4.59 -0.14
C SER A 38 -17.18 -5.68 0.76
N ALA A 39 -17.95 -6.72 1.07
CA ALA A 39 -17.49 -7.78 1.97
C ALA A 39 -16.30 -8.54 1.38
N ALA A 40 -16.41 -8.90 0.10
CA ALA A 40 -15.33 -9.47 -0.68
C ALA A 40 -14.86 -8.48 -1.76
N THR A 41 -13.57 -8.51 -2.08
CA THR A 41 -13.07 -7.88 -3.31
C THR A 41 -13.43 -8.79 -4.49
N PRO A 42 -14.01 -8.27 -5.59
CA PRO A 42 -14.37 -9.08 -6.76
C PRO A 42 -13.20 -9.87 -7.38
N LEU A 43 -11.97 -9.49 -7.05
CA LEU A 43 -10.74 -10.10 -7.52
C LEU A 43 -10.07 -10.81 -6.34
N LYS A 44 -9.76 -12.10 -6.51
CA LYS A 44 -8.81 -12.85 -5.67
C LYS A 44 -7.41 -12.27 -5.88
N GLN A 45 -7.13 -11.09 -5.32
CA GLN A 45 -5.79 -10.52 -5.32
C GLN A 45 -5.09 -10.98 -4.04
N THR A 46 -3.91 -11.59 -4.19
CA THR A 46 -3.04 -12.03 -3.09
C THR A 46 -2.58 -10.88 -2.17
N GLN A 47 -2.81 -9.62 -2.58
CA GLN A 47 -2.39 -8.41 -1.86
C GLN A 47 -3.57 -7.46 -1.53
N ALA A 48 -4.82 -7.96 -1.56
CA ALA A 48 -5.97 -7.17 -1.13
C ALA A 48 -5.95 -6.97 0.39
N ALA A 49 -6.28 -5.76 0.87
CA ALA A 49 -6.41 -5.54 2.31
C ALA A 49 -7.66 -6.23 2.86
N SER A 50 -7.59 -6.66 4.12
CA SER A 50 -8.73 -7.30 4.79
C SER A 50 -9.95 -6.36 4.83
N PHE A 51 -11.14 -6.90 5.04
CA PHE A 51 -12.33 -6.06 5.25
C PHE A 51 -12.11 -5.07 6.41
N SER A 52 -11.51 -5.54 7.52
CA SER A 52 -11.22 -4.71 8.69
C SER A 52 -10.28 -3.55 8.34
N ASP A 53 -9.22 -3.81 7.58
CA ASP A 53 -8.29 -2.76 7.14
C ASP A 53 -8.96 -1.75 6.21
N ARG A 54 -9.77 -2.22 5.25
CA ARG A 54 -10.50 -1.34 4.33
C ARG A 54 -11.51 -0.46 5.08
N ALA A 55 -12.26 -1.05 6.02
CA ALA A 55 -13.19 -0.33 6.88
C ALA A 55 -12.46 0.69 7.78
N ALA A 56 -11.32 0.33 8.36
CA ALA A 56 -10.49 1.23 9.17
C ALA A 56 -9.95 2.40 8.33
N MET A 57 -9.44 2.14 7.12
CA MET A 57 -9.00 3.18 6.20
C MET A 57 -10.15 4.11 5.79
N VAL A 58 -11.35 3.58 5.52
CA VAL A 58 -12.54 4.40 5.26
C VAL A 58 -12.88 5.27 6.47
N ALA A 59 -12.96 4.70 7.67
CA ALA A 59 -13.24 5.45 8.90
C ALA A 59 -12.23 6.59 9.13
N LEU A 60 -10.94 6.33 8.92
CA LEU A 60 -9.88 7.34 9.02
C LEU A 60 -10.04 8.45 7.98
N ALA A 61 -10.36 8.09 6.73
CA ALA A 61 -10.54 9.05 5.64
C ALA A 61 -11.74 9.98 5.87
N ILE A 62 -12.84 9.44 6.41
CA ILE A 62 -14.09 10.19 6.57
C ILE A 62 -14.21 10.92 7.91
N ARG A 63 -13.35 10.64 8.89
CA ARG A 63 -13.37 11.24 10.24
C ARG A 63 -13.54 12.78 10.25
N PRO A 64 -12.92 13.56 9.35
CA PRO A 64 -13.11 15.02 9.34
C PRO A 64 -14.49 15.50 8.83
N TYR A 65 -15.33 14.61 8.29
CA TYR A 65 -16.55 14.96 7.58
C TYR A 65 -17.81 14.45 8.31
N ARG A 66 -18.51 15.36 9.00
CA ARG A 66 -19.70 15.03 9.83
C ARG A 66 -20.82 14.27 9.10
N HIS A 67 -20.99 14.53 7.80
CA HIS A 67 -22.05 14.00 6.94
C HIS A 67 -21.61 12.78 6.12
N MET A 68 -20.46 12.20 6.45
CA MET A 68 -19.97 10.95 5.85
C MET A 68 -19.89 9.87 6.91
N LYS A 69 -20.50 8.71 6.65
CA LYS A 69 -20.56 7.58 7.58
C LYS A 69 -19.99 6.32 6.96
N LEU A 70 -19.41 5.45 7.78
CA LEU A 70 -19.07 4.09 7.40
C LEU A 70 -20.30 3.21 7.60
N CYS A 71 -20.63 2.38 6.62
CA CYS A 71 -21.67 1.37 6.72
C CYS A 71 -21.08 -0.02 6.43
N THR A 72 -21.10 -0.90 7.41
CA THR A 72 -20.52 -2.26 7.36
C THR A 72 -21.51 -3.33 6.90
N LEU A 73 -22.70 -2.93 6.45
CA LEU A 73 -23.83 -3.82 6.19
C LEU A 73 -23.50 -5.02 5.30
N GLU A 74 -22.72 -4.82 4.22
CA GLU A 74 -22.40 -5.92 3.31
C GLU A 74 -21.58 -7.02 3.98
N HIS A 75 -20.76 -6.68 4.97
CA HIS A 75 -20.00 -7.66 5.74
C HIS A 75 -20.89 -8.41 6.74
N GLU A 76 -21.87 -7.72 7.33
CA GLU A 76 -22.83 -8.32 8.26
C GLU A 76 -23.81 -9.30 7.60
N LEU A 77 -24.07 -9.12 6.30
CA LEU A 77 -25.05 -9.93 5.54
C LEU A 77 -24.56 -11.32 5.13
N GLU A 78 -23.27 -11.62 5.36
CA GLU A 78 -22.55 -12.83 4.98
C GLU A 78 -22.70 -13.27 3.49
N GLY A 79 -21.66 -13.93 2.98
CA GLY A 79 -21.62 -14.38 1.58
C GLY A 79 -21.40 -13.26 0.56
N VAL A 80 -21.84 -13.48 -0.68
CA VAL A 80 -21.58 -12.55 -1.80
C VAL A 80 -22.41 -11.28 -1.67
N SER A 81 -21.72 -10.13 -1.75
CA SER A 81 -22.32 -8.79 -1.75
C SER A 81 -23.01 -8.50 -3.08
N TYR A 82 -24.28 -8.90 -3.20
CA TYR A 82 -25.15 -8.46 -4.29
C TYR A 82 -25.90 -7.21 -3.86
N SER A 83 -25.75 -6.10 -4.60
CA SER A 83 -26.35 -4.80 -4.28
C SER A 83 -27.87 -4.89 -4.05
N ILE A 84 -28.59 -5.78 -4.73
CA ILE A 84 -30.03 -5.99 -4.50
C ILE A 84 -30.35 -6.53 -3.10
N ARG A 85 -29.52 -7.43 -2.54
CA ARG A 85 -29.68 -7.91 -1.16
C ARG A 85 -29.42 -6.76 -0.18
N THR A 86 -28.36 -6.01 -0.42
CA THR A 86 -27.97 -4.85 0.39
C THR A 86 -29.07 -3.80 0.43
N VAL A 87 -29.66 -3.45 -0.72
CA VAL A 87 -30.73 -2.45 -0.80
C VAL A 87 -32.00 -2.90 -0.10
N LYS A 88 -32.39 -4.18 -0.25
CA LYS A 88 -33.55 -4.75 0.46
C LYS A 88 -33.35 -4.66 1.98
N GLU A 89 -32.16 -5.00 2.47
CA GLU A 89 -31.86 -4.91 3.90
C GLU A 89 -31.76 -3.46 4.40
N LEU A 90 -31.17 -2.53 3.63
CA LEU A 90 -31.13 -1.10 3.98
C LEU A 90 -32.53 -0.54 4.20
N LYS A 91 -33.45 -0.79 3.27
CA LYS A 91 -34.85 -0.34 3.39
C LYS A 91 -35.56 -0.95 4.59
N LYS A 92 -35.28 -2.22 4.90
CA LYS A 92 -35.84 -2.91 6.06
C LYS A 92 -35.33 -2.32 7.38
N ARG A 93 -34.02 -2.07 7.51
CA ARG A 93 -33.41 -1.52 8.73
C ARG A 93 -33.71 -0.05 8.94
N TYR A 94 -33.87 0.70 7.85
CA TYR A 94 -34.04 2.15 7.88
C TYR A 94 -35.30 2.59 7.10
N PRO A 95 -36.50 2.21 7.54
CA PRO A 95 -37.74 2.46 6.79
C PRO A 95 -38.12 3.95 6.68
N LYS A 96 -37.55 4.81 7.53
CA LYS A 96 -37.75 6.28 7.52
C LYS A 96 -36.72 7.02 6.66
N HIS A 97 -35.84 6.31 5.97
CA HIS A 97 -34.81 6.90 5.12
C HIS A 97 -35.11 6.62 3.65
N SER A 98 -34.78 7.58 2.79
CA SER A 98 -34.74 7.37 1.35
C SER A 98 -33.29 7.21 0.90
N PHE A 99 -33.05 6.27 0.00
CA PHE A 99 -31.70 5.92 -0.45
C PHE A 99 -31.53 6.25 -1.93
N CYS A 100 -30.31 6.61 -2.32
CA CYS A 100 -29.82 6.56 -3.68
C CYS A 100 -28.42 5.94 -3.71
N TRP A 101 -27.98 5.44 -4.86
CA TRP A 101 -26.71 4.75 -4.99
C TRP A 101 -25.77 5.47 -5.95
N LEU A 102 -24.52 5.64 -5.52
CA LEU A 102 -23.49 6.34 -6.28
C LEU A 102 -22.57 5.32 -6.94
N ILE A 103 -22.33 5.48 -8.24
CA ILE A 103 -21.39 4.67 -9.01
C ILE A 103 -20.53 5.54 -9.94
N GLY A 104 -19.38 5.02 -10.38
CA GLY A 104 -18.58 5.62 -11.45
C GLY A 104 -18.97 5.12 -12.84
N ASP A 105 -18.42 5.75 -13.89
CA ASP A 105 -18.64 5.34 -15.28
C ASP A 105 -18.26 3.88 -15.56
N ASP A 106 -17.21 3.36 -14.92
CA ASP A 106 -16.76 1.98 -15.05
C ASP A 106 -17.82 0.98 -14.58
N GLN A 107 -18.46 1.26 -13.45
CA GLN A 107 -19.53 0.43 -12.91
C GLN A 107 -20.82 0.59 -13.71
N ALA A 108 -21.12 1.80 -14.20
CA ALA A 108 -22.30 2.06 -15.03
C ALA A 108 -22.27 1.24 -16.33
N ARG A 109 -21.11 1.13 -16.99
CA ARG A 109 -20.95 0.33 -18.23
C ARG A 109 -21.22 -1.16 -18.06
N GLN A 110 -21.11 -1.68 -16.85
CA GLN A 110 -21.37 -3.08 -16.54
C GLN A 110 -22.62 -3.28 -15.68
N PHE A 111 -23.46 -2.26 -15.54
CA PHE A 111 -24.60 -2.28 -14.65
C PHE A 111 -25.60 -3.41 -15.00
N ASP A 112 -25.81 -3.67 -16.29
CA ASP A 112 -26.73 -4.73 -16.74
C ASP A 112 -26.26 -6.14 -16.33
N ARG A 113 -24.97 -6.31 -16.00
CA ARG A 113 -24.40 -7.55 -15.47
C ARG A 113 -24.58 -7.72 -13.96
N TRP A 114 -25.08 -6.71 -13.26
CA TRP A 114 -25.37 -6.81 -11.83
C TRP A 114 -26.56 -7.73 -11.61
N LYS A 115 -26.51 -8.51 -10.54
CA LYS A 115 -27.60 -9.42 -10.19
C LYS A 115 -28.90 -8.63 -9.96
N ASP A 116 -29.94 -9.04 -10.67
CA ASP A 116 -31.29 -8.44 -10.62
C ASP A 116 -31.25 -6.91 -10.88
N SER A 117 -30.43 -6.47 -11.84
CA SER A 117 -30.20 -5.05 -12.18
C SER A 117 -31.49 -4.27 -12.49
N GLU A 118 -32.48 -4.88 -13.15
CA GLU A 118 -33.78 -4.27 -13.42
C GLU A 118 -34.61 -4.05 -12.14
N ASP A 119 -34.70 -5.06 -11.25
CA ASP A 119 -35.35 -4.89 -9.92
C ASP A 119 -34.60 -3.80 -9.13
N LEU A 120 -33.27 -3.86 -9.14
CA LEU A 120 -32.42 -2.92 -8.42
C LEU A 120 -32.66 -1.46 -8.81
N LYS A 121 -32.83 -1.16 -10.12
CA LYS A 121 -33.16 0.19 -10.60
C LYS A 121 -34.53 0.67 -10.13
N GLN A 122 -35.49 -0.24 -9.97
CA GLN A 122 -36.83 0.09 -9.45
C GLN A 122 -36.80 0.32 -7.93
N GLN A 123 -35.82 -0.24 -7.22
CA GLN A 123 -35.70 -0.06 -5.77
C GLN A 123 -35.20 1.34 -5.39
N LEU A 124 -34.27 1.96 -6.11
CA LEU A 124 -33.76 3.29 -5.79
C LEU A 124 -33.11 4.01 -6.98
N PRO A 125 -32.91 5.34 -6.90
CA PRO A 125 -32.19 6.09 -7.93
C PRO A 125 -30.69 5.77 -7.93
N PHE A 126 -30.12 5.58 -9.13
CA PHE A 126 -28.68 5.46 -9.35
C PHE A 126 -28.11 6.74 -9.96
N TYR A 127 -27.00 7.21 -9.38
CA TYR A 127 -26.26 8.39 -9.84
C TYR A 127 -24.86 8.00 -10.29
N VAL A 128 -24.55 8.28 -11.54
CA VAL A 128 -23.26 7.99 -12.18
C VAL A 128 -22.40 9.25 -12.16
N PHE A 129 -21.30 9.23 -11.42
CA PHE A 129 -20.34 10.32 -11.39
C PHE A 129 -19.32 10.17 -12.51
N SER A 130 -19.25 11.19 -13.37
CA SER A 130 -18.52 11.10 -14.64
C SER A 130 -17.52 12.23 -14.83
N ARG A 131 -16.39 11.91 -15.47
CA ARG A 131 -15.25 12.82 -15.67
C ARG A 131 -15.60 14.01 -16.57
N GLU A 132 -16.41 13.75 -17.58
CA GLU A 132 -16.87 14.72 -18.57
C GLU A 132 -18.35 14.47 -18.87
N GLN A 133 -18.96 15.38 -19.63
CA GLN A 133 -20.19 15.07 -20.36
C GLN A 133 -19.84 14.06 -21.48
N HIS A 134 -19.52 12.83 -21.10
CA HIS A 134 -19.32 11.76 -22.07
C HIS A 134 -20.59 11.65 -22.93
N THR A 135 -20.40 11.61 -24.25
CA THR A 135 -21.46 11.40 -25.24
C THR A 135 -22.07 9.99 -25.18
N GLU A 136 -21.42 9.05 -24.48
CA GLU A 136 -21.95 7.71 -24.24
C GLU A 136 -23.28 7.79 -23.47
N GLN A 137 -24.30 7.12 -24.01
CA GLN A 137 -25.58 6.97 -23.33
C GLN A 137 -25.41 6.08 -22.10
N LEU A 138 -25.94 6.53 -20.96
CA LEU A 138 -26.05 5.68 -19.78
C LEU A 138 -27.14 4.62 -20.00
N PRO A 139 -27.02 3.44 -19.36
CA PRO A 139 -28.13 2.50 -19.28
C PRO A 139 -29.40 3.18 -18.79
N ALA A 140 -30.55 2.79 -19.36
CA ALA A 140 -31.84 3.39 -19.03
C ALA A 140 -32.11 3.31 -17.51
N GLY A 141 -32.52 4.44 -16.92
CA GLY A 141 -32.82 4.57 -15.49
C GLY A 141 -31.69 5.13 -14.62
N LEU A 142 -30.46 5.25 -15.15
CA LEU A 142 -29.32 5.84 -14.44
C LEU A 142 -29.22 7.34 -14.73
N GLN A 143 -28.84 8.13 -13.71
CA GLN A 143 -28.76 9.59 -13.81
C GLN A 143 -27.30 10.06 -13.76
N ARG A 144 -26.86 10.87 -14.74
CA ARG A 144 -25.49 11.38 -14.77
C ARG A 144 -25.33 12.57 -13.81
N VAL A 145 -24.22 12.60 -13.09
CA VAL A 145 -23.76 13.73 -12.27
C VAL A 145 -22.37 14.14 -12.74
N VAL A 146 -22.29 15.31 -13.37
CA VAL A 146 -21.03 15.79 -13.96
C VAL A 146 -20.15 16.40 -12.88
N MET A 147 -18.88 15.96 -12.84
CA MET A 147 -17.87 16.56 -11.97
C MET A 147 -16.46 16.38 -12.56
N GLN A 148 -15.55 17.29 -12.23
CA GLN A 148 -14.13 17.05 -12.50
C GLN A 148 -13.60 16.00 -11.52
N LEU A 149 -13.40 14.75 -11.96
CA LEU A 149 -12.84 13.70 -11.12
C LEU A 149 -11.32 13.83 -11.00
N ILE A 150 -10.81 13.59 -9.79
CA ILE A 150 -9.38 13.37 -9.58
C ILE A 150 -8.97 12.08 -10.32
N PRO A 151 -8.00 12.11 -11.25
CA PRO A 151 -7.60 10.95 -12.03
C PRO A 151 -6.71 10.03 -11.18
N VAL A 152 -7.32 9.23 -10.30
CA VAL A 152 -6.65 8.28 -9.41
C VAL A 152 -7.46 7.00 -9.30
N SER A 153 -6.77 5.87 -9.18
CA SER A 153 -7.38 4.56 -8.87
C SER A 153 -6.66 3.88 -7.70
N SER A 154 -7.39 3.05 -6.96
CA SER A 154 -6.81 2.19 -5.92
C SER A 154 -5.73 1.26 -6.48
N SER A 155 -5.85 0.78 -7.72
CA SER A 155 -4.86 -0.09 -8.35
C SER A 155 -3.51 0.61 -8.59
N GLU A 156 -3.51 1.89 -8.96
CA GLU A 156 -2.28 2.70 -9.05
C GLU A 156 -1.67 2.90 -7.66
N ILE A 157 -2.51 3.19 -6.65
CA ILE A 157 -2.06 3.39 -5.26
C ILE A 157 -1.41 2.15 -4.67
N ARG A 158 -1.96 0.95 -4.92
CA ARG A 158 -1.34 -0.31 -4.45
C ARG A 158 0.06 -0.53 -5.02
N LYS A 159 0.36 0.03 -6.20
CA LYS A 159 1.70 0.03 -6.82
C LYS A 159 2.60 1.17 -6.36
N GLY A 160 2.12 2.03 -5.45
CA GLY A 160 2.88 3.17 -4.92
C GLY A 160 2.74 4.44 -5.76
N HIS A 161 1.89 4.45 -6.79
CA HIS A 161 1.64 5.63 -7.61
C HIS A 161 0.58 6.52 -6.98
N LYS A 162 0.73 7.84 -7.14
CA LYS A 162 -0.26 8.84 -6.67
C LYS A 162 -0.61 8.73 -5.18
N LEU A 163 0.30 8.27 -4.33
CA LEU A 163 0.08 8.20 -2.87
C LEU A 163 -0.32 9.55 -2.26
N TYR A 164 0.10 10.67 -2.85
CA TYR A 164 -0.33 12.02 -2.45
C TYR A 164 -1.86 12.23 -2.56
N GLN A 165 -2.58 11.40 -3.33
CA GLN A 165 -4.05 11.38 -3.43
C GLN A 165 -4.74 10.51 -2.37
N VAL A 166 -3.99 9.90 -1.46
CA VAL A 166 -4.54 9.16 -0.31
C VAL A 166 -4.52 10.11 0.90
N PRO A 167 -5.59 10.20 1.72
CA PRO A 167 -5.55 10.99 2.95
C PRO A 167 -4.36 10.59 3.84
N GLU A 168 -3.71 11.56 4.50
CA GLU A 168 -2.50 11.28 5.28
C GLU A 168 -2.74 10.23 6.39
N ALA A 169 -3.87 10.31 7.09
CA ALA A 169 -4.24 9.31 8.11
C ALA A 169 -4.33 7.89 7.55
N VAL A 170 -4.78 7.75 6.30
CA VAL A 170 -4.85 6.46 5.60
C VAL A 170 -3.46 6.00 5.19
N ARG A 171 -2.60 6.88 4.67
CA ARG A 171 -1.19 6.54 4.38
C ARG A 171 -0.43 6.09 5.63
N ALA A 172 -0.65 6.78 6.75
CA ALA A 172 -0.04 6.41 8.03
C ALA A 172 -0.51 5.02 8.49
N TYR A 173 -1.80 4.70 8.32
CA TYR A 173 -2.33 3.37 8.57
C TYR A 173 -1.70 2.32 7.64
N MET A 174 -1.65 2.59 6.33
CA MET A 174 -1.01 1.70 5.36
C MET A 174 0.46 1.41 5.73
N GLY A 175 1.23 2.42 6.10
CA GLY A 175 2.62 2.26 6.53
C GLY A 175 2.75 1.48 7.83
N LEU A 176 1.94 1.79 8.84
CA LEU A 176 1.95 1.07 10.12
C LEU A 176 1.66 -0.42 9.93
N HIS A 177 0.68 -0.74 9.07
CA HIS A 177 0.24 -2.11 8.78
C HIS A 177 1.00 -2.76 7.61
N ALA A 178 1.95 -2.04 6.98
CA ALA A 178 2.71 -2.49 5.80
C ALA A 178 1.82 -2.97 4.64
N LEU A 179 0.65 -2.34 4.47
CA LEU A 179 -0.30 -2.69 3.42
C LEU A 179 0.29 -2.37 2.05
N TYR A 180 0.15 -3.32 1.12
CA TYR A 180 0.63 -3.24 -0.27
C TYR A 180 2.15 -3.02 -0.42
N LEU A 181 2.95 -3.19 0.64
CA LEU A 181 4.39 -2.91 0.62
C LEU A 181 5.10 -3.64 -0.52
N GLU A 182 4.82 -4.92 -0.70
CA GLU A 182 5.44 -5.74 -1.75
C GLU A 182 5.16 -5.23 -3.16
N SER A 183 3.91 -4.88 -3.50
CA SER A 183 3.61 -4.29 -4.81
C SER A 183 4.27 -2.94 -4.99
N MET A 184 4.33 -2.11 -3.94
CA MET A 184 5.02 -0.82 -4.01
C MET A 184 6.52 -0.97 -4.21
N VAL A 185 7.16 -1.91 -3.51
CA VAL A 185 8.60 -2.23 -3.65
C VAL A 185 8.88 -2.80 -5.04
N LYS A 186 8.09 -3.79 -5.49
CA LYS A 186 8.23 -4.43 -6.81
C LYS A 186 8.21 -3.41 -7.94
N GLU A 187 7.37 -2.38 -7.84
CA GLU A 187 7.27 -1.33 -8.86
C GLU A 187 8.54 -0.47 -8.97
N GLN A 188 9.40 -0.43 -7.94
CA GLN A 188 10.63 0.38 -7.95
C GLN A 188 11.85 -0.34 -8.54
N MET A 189 11.72 -1.62 -8.89
CA MET A 189 12.87 -2.43 -9.28
C MET A 189 12.50 -3.53 -10.29
N ASN A 190 13.50 -4.06 -10.97
CA ASN A 190 13.30 -5.20 -11.87
C ASN A 190 13.04 -6.51 -11.10
N GLU A 191 12.57 -7.54 -11.82
CA GLU A 191 12.22 -8.83 -11.23
C GLU A 191 13.38 -9.51 -10.49
N HIS A 192 14.59 -9.50 -11.07
CA HIS A 192 15.77 -10.06 -10.42
C HIS A 192 16.06 -9.39 -9.06
N ARG A 193 15.98 -8.07 -8.98
CA ARG A 193 16.20 -7.30 -7.74
C ARG A 193 15.08 -7.54 -6.73
N TYR A 194 13.85 -7.71 -7.21
CA TYR A 194 12.71 -8.04 -6.36
C TYR A 194 12.86 -9.44 -5.73
N LEU A 195 13.24 -10.45 -6.51
CA LEU A 195 13.52 -11.80 -6.02
C LEU A 195 14.65 -11.81 -4.98
N HIS A 196 15.73 -11.05 -5.23
CA HIS A 196 16.79 -10.82 -4.25
C HIS A 196 16.22 -10.24 -2.94
N SER A 197 15.40 -9.19 -3.03
CA SER A 197 14.80 -8.55 -1.84
C SER A 197 13.87 -9.51 -1.07
N GLN A 198 13.13 -10.37 -1.76
CA GLN A 198 12.31 -11.42 -1.13
C GLN A 198 13.17 -12.44 -0.39
N SER A 199 14.25 -12.90 -1.00
CA SER A 199 15.19 -13.85 -0.39
C SER A 199 15.88 -13.25 0.85
N VAL A 200 16.35 -12.00 0.74
CA VAL A 200 16.91 -11.24 1.88
C VAL A 200 15.87 -11.08 3.00
N ALA A 201 14.61 -10.75 2.68
CA ALA A 201 13.53 -10.63 3.66
C ALA A 201 13.29 -11.94 4.41
N GLN A 202 13.28 -13.07 3.72
CA GLN A 202 13.11 -14.38 4.34
C GLN A 202 14.26 -14.71 5.28
N LEU A 203 15.51 -14.48 4.86
CA LEU A 203 16.66 -14.69 5.73
C LEU A 203 16.68 -13.73 6.93
N CYS A 204 16.22 -12.48 6.76
CA CYS A 204 16.04 -11.55 7.86
C CYS A 204 15.04 -12.09 8.90
N VAL A 205 13.92 -12.66 8.46
CA VAL A 205 12.92 -13.29 9.33
C VAL A 205 13.51 -14.46 10.10
N GLU A 206 14.24 -15.35 9.41
CA GLU A 206 14.87 -16.51 10.05
C GLU A 206 15.88 -16.10 11.13
N LEU A 207 16.73 -15.12 10.84
CA LEU A 207 17.69 -14.60 11.81
C LEU A 207 16.98 -13.89 12.96
N ALA A 208 15.97 -13.06 12.70
CA ALA A 208 15.21 -12.41 13.76
C ALA A 208 14.53 -13.44 14.68
N GLN A 209 13.95 -14.50 14.11
CA GLN A 209 13.32 -15.57 14.88
C GLN A 209 14.32 -16.31 15.76
N ALA A 210 15.52 -16.63 15.25
CA ALA A 210 16.57 -17.30 16.03
C ALA A 210 17.04 -16.49 17.25
N HIS A 211 16.90 -15.16 17.20
CA HIS A 211 17.31 -14.24 18.26
C HIS A 211 16.12 -13.65 19.07
N GLY A 212 14.90 -14.16 18.87
CA GLY A 212 13.71 -13.69 19.60
C GLY A 212 13.32 -12.24 19.29
N LEU A 213 13.61 -11.75 18.08
CA LEU A 213 13.35 -10.39 17.62
C LEU A 213 12.06 -10.29 16.80
N ASP A 214 11.59 -9.07 16.58
CA ASP A 214 10.39 -8.76 15.78
C ASP A 214 10.60 -9.16 14.30
N THR A 215 10.03 -10.31 13.93
CA THR A 215 10.11 -10.88 12.58
C THR A 215 9.40 -10.02 11.54
N ARG A 216 8.35 -9.29 11.93
CA ARG A 216 7.64 -8.39 11.02
C ARG A 216 8.51 -7.19 10.64
N ALA A 217 9.17 -6.57 11.61
CA ALA A 217 10.15 -5.51 11.33
C ALA A 217 11.31 -6.03 10.47
N ALA A 218 11.79 -7.26 10.73
CA ALA A 218 12.84 -7.89 9.96
C ALA A 218 12.44 -8.15 8.50
N TYR A 219 11.20 -8.61 8.26
CA TYR A 219 10.67 -8.79 6.91
C TYR A 219 10.61 -7.45 6.15
N ILE A 220 10.03 -6.41 6.78
CA ILE A 220 9.84 -5.10 6.16
C ILE A 220 11.18 -4.46 5.78
N MET A 221 12.18 -4.50 6.67
CA MET A 221 13.50 -3.94 6.34
C MET A 221 14.19 -4.73 5.22
N GLY A 222 14.03 -6.07 5.20
CA GLY A 222 14.62 -6.93 4.18
C GLY A 222 13.99 -6.75 2.81
N ILE A 223 12.66 -6.69 2.71
CA ILE A 223 11.99 -6.51 1.41
C ILE A 223 12.23 -5.10 0.84
N ALA A 224 12.40 -4.08 1.69
CA ALA A 224 12.53 -2.69 1.27
C ALA A 224 13.97 -2.18 1.14
N HIS A 225 15.00 -2.93 1.55
CA HIS A 225 16.37 -2.40 1.67
C HIS A 225 16.94 -1.82 0.37
N ASP A 226 16.62 -2.45 -0.76
CA ASP A 226 17.13 -2.11 -2.09
C ASP A 226 16.11 -1.30 -2.93
N VAL A 227 15.06 -0.75 -2.31
CA VAL A 227 13.95 -0.04 -3.00
C VAL A 227 14.42 1.12 -3.88
N CYS A 228 15.55 1.74 -3.55
CA CYS A 228 16.14 2.84 -4.33
C CYS A 228 17.41 2.44 -5.07
N LYS A 229 17.75 1.15 -5.17
CA LYS A 229 19.00 0.67 -5.78
C LYS A 229 19.11 1.01 -7.27
N GLN A 230 17.99 1.02 -7.97
CA GLN A 230 17.90 1.25 -9.42
C GLN A 230 17.35 2.65 -9.75
N LEU A 231 17.33 3.56 -8.77
CA LEU A 231 16.94 4.94 -8.99
C LEU A 231 17.94 5.61 -9.95
N PRO A 232 17.49 6.24 -11.05
CA PRO A 232 18.39 6.91 -12.00
C PRO A 232 19.28 7.94 -11.30
N TYR A 233 20.55 8.01 -11.71
CA TYR A 233 21.58 8.81 -11.03
C TYR A 233 21.16 10.26 -10.81
N GLU A 234 20.60 10.94 -11.80
CA GLU A 234 20.15 12.34 -11.65
C GLU A 234 19.03 12.49 -10.61
N LYS A 235 18.11 11.53 -10.53
CA LYS A 235 17.06 11.52 -9.50
C LYS A 235 17.66 11.25 -8.12
N ALA A 236 18.59 10.31 -8.02
CA ALA A 236 19.29 10.01 -6.78
C ALA A 236 20.09 11.22 -6.28
N LYS A 237 20.83 11.88 -7.18
CA LYS A 237 21.62 13.09 -6.89
C LYS A 237 20.72 14.25 -6.45
N ALA A 238 19.59 14.46 -7.11
CA ALA A 238 18.61 15.47 -6.71
C ALA A 238 18.04 15.17 -5.30
N TRP A 239 17.71 13.92 -5.01
CA TRP A 239 17.24 13.50 -3.69
C TRP A 239 18.30 13.71 -2.60
N MET A 240 19.55 13.30 -2.87
CA MET A 240 20.68 13.50 -1.95
C MET A 240 20.91 14.98 -1.66
N ARG A 241 20.90 15.85 -2.69
CA ARG A 241 21.04 17.30 -2.51
C ARG A 241 19.94 17.89 -1.63
N ALA A 242 18.70 17.43 -1.80
CA ALA A 242 17.57 17.96 -1.06
C ALA A 242 17.52 17.48 0.40
N HIS A 243 17.88 16.23 0.67
CA HIS A 243 17.61 15.60 1.97
C HIS A 243 18.86 15.18 2.75
N MET A 244 20.01 14.99 2.08
CA MET A 244 21.24 14.41 2.64
C MET A 244 22.51 15.08 2.06
N PRO A 245 22.63 16.43 2.09
CA PRO A 245 23.74 17.14 1.45
C PRO A 245 25.11 16.71 1.98
N ASP A 246 25.19 16.35 3.27
CA ASP A 246 26.44 15.92 3.93
C ASP A 246 27.02 14.61 3.38
N HIS A 247 26.24 13.82 2.63
CA HIS A 247 26.64 12.53 2.08
C HIS A 247 26.90 12.58 0.56
N LEU A 248 26.88 13.76 -0.07
CA LEU A 248 27.02 13.91 -1.52
C LEU A 248 28.40 13.46 -2.05
N GLU A 249 29.45 13.58 -1.25
CA GLU A 249 30.81 13.18 -1.64
C GLU A 249 31.03 11.66 -1.55
N GLU A 250 30.07 10.91 -1.00
CA GLU A 250 30.15 9.46 -0.97
C GLU A 250 29.90 8.84 -2.34
N ALA A 251 30.47 7.66 -2.60
CA ALA A 251 30.24 6.94 -3.84
C ALA A 251 28.74 6.69 -4.09
N ALA A 252 28.28 6.95 -5.31
CA ALA A 252 26.86 6.83 -5.69
C ALA A 252 26.27 5.44 -5.41
N ALA A 253 27.11 4.40 -5.47
CA ALA A 253 26.73 3.03 -5.13
C ALA A 253 26.23 2.87 -3.67
N ILE A 254 26.55 3.81 -2.77
CA ILE A 254 26.17 3.82 -1.36
C ILE A 254 24.83 4.53 -1.13
N TRP A 255 24.50 5.53 -1.95
CA TRP A 255 23.37 6.43 -1.72
C TRP A 255 22.02 5.73 -1.56
N HIS A 256 21.80 4.59 -2.23
CA HIS A 256 20.55 3.84 -2.12
C HIS A 256 20.18 3.43 -0.69
N GLY A 257 21.14 3.19 0.21
CA GLY A 257 20.83 2.91 1.62
C GLY A 257 20.21 4.14 2.30
N TYR A 258 20.82 5.31 2.10
CA TYR A 258 20.32 6.57 2.67
C TYR A 258 18.97 6.96 2.07
N ILE A 259 18.92 7.03 0.73
CA ILE A 259 17.70 7.38 -0.01
C ILE A 259 16.60 6.37 0.32
N GLY A 260 16.90 5.07 0.35
CA GLY A 260 15.93 4.01 0.65
C GLY A 260 15.27 4.20 2.00
N ALA A 261 16.04 4.51 3.05
CA ALA A 261 15.46 4.78 4.36
C ALA A 261 14.54 6.02 4.35
N ASP A 262 14.97 7.12 3.75
CA ASP A 262 14.15 8.33 3.67
C ASP A 262 12.91 8.14 2.77
N TYR A 263 13.03 7.35 1.70
CA TYR A 263 11.93 6.98 0.82
C TYR A 263 10.89 6.12 1.54
N VAL A 264 11.31 5.09 2.27
CA VAL A 264 10.42 4.24 3.09
C VAL A 264 9.68 5.07 4.15
N ASN A 265 10.38 6.03 4.78
CA ASN A 265 9.79 6.94 5.76
C ASN A 265 8.75 7.89 5.14
N LYS A 266 9.11 8.59 4.06
CA LYS A 266 8.31 9.69 3.50
C LYS A 266 7.25 9.23 2.51
N VAL A 267 7.56 8.22 1.71
CA VAL A 267 6.69 7.73 0.62
C VAL A 267 5.81 6.59 1.12
N PHE A 268 6.41 5.56 1.73
CA PHE A 268 5.64 4.43 2.26
C PHE A 268 5.07 4.66 3.66
N HIS A 269 5.40 5.79 4.30
CA HIS A 269 4.93 6.13 5.66
C HIS A 269 5.27 5.07 6.72
N ILE A 270 6.30 4.26 6.50
CA ILE A 270 6.83 3.31 7.49
C ILE A 270 7.84 4.06 8.35
N ARG A 271 7.45 4.36 9.59
CA ARG A 271 8.19 5.25 10.50
C ARG A 271 8.95 4.54 11.61
N ASP A 272 9.00 3.20 11.60
CA ASP A 272 9.72 2.43 12.60
C ASP A 272 11.22 2.70 12.51
N ARG A 273 11.79 3.32 13.55
CA ARG A 273 13.20 3.73 13.58
C ARG A 273 14.16 2.55 13.42
N ARG A 274 13.79 1.35 13.88
CA ARG A 274 14.62 0.13 13.77
C ARG A 274 14.79 -0.26 12.30
N ILE A 275 13.68 -0.26 11.57
CA ILE A 275 13.63 -0.55 10.12
C ILE A 275 14.43 0.49 9.34
N LEU A 276 14.15 1.78 9.59
CA LEU A 276 14.78 2.88 8.86
C LEU A 276 16.29 2.93 9.10
N GLN A 277 16.74 2.69 10.34
CA GLN A 277 18.16 2.66 10.68
C GLN A 277 18.89 1.50 10.01
N ALA A 278 18.29 0.30 10.01
CA ALA A 278 18.85 -0.86 9.33
C ALA A 278 19.02 -0.60 7.84
N ILE A 279 17.98 -0.11 7.15
CA ILE A 279 18.06 0.25 5.73
C ILE A 279 19.11 1.34 5.49
N TYR A 280 19.16 2.36 6.33
CA TYR A 280 20.12 3.46 6.16
C TYR A 280 21.58 2.98 6.26
N HIS A 281 21.87 1.96 7.08
CA HIS A 281 23.23 1.48 7.32
C HIS A 281 23.63 0.20 6.58
N HIS A 282 22.71 -0.50 5.92
CA HIS A 282 22.97 -1.84 5.38
C HIS A 282 24.11 -1.89 4.36
N VAL A 283 24.34 -0.83 3.58
CA VAL A 283 25.40 -0.85 2.55
C VAL A 283 26.80 -0.89 3.16
N LYS A 284 27.02 -0.04 4.17
CA LYS A 284 28.31 0.06 4.87
C LYS A 284 28.45 -1.02 5.95
N GLY A 285 27.33 -1.59 6.40
CA GLY A 285 27.27 -2.56 7.49
C GLY A 285 27.73 -1.95 8.79
N ARG A 286 27.00 -0.98 9.36
CA ARG A 286 27.34 -0.47 10.70
C ARG A 286 26.83 -1.42 11.78
N ASN A 287 27.72 -1.82 12.68
CA ASN A 287 27.45 -2.79 13.74
C ASN A 287 26.77 -2.18 14.99
N ARG A 288 25.66 -1.44 14.85
CA ARG A 288 25.04 -0.73 16.00
C ARG A 288 23.96 -1.56 16.67
N THR A 289 22.94 -1.97 15.92
CA THR A 289 21.79 -2.74 16.43
C THR A 289 21.74 -4.16 15.87
N ASP A 290 20.93 -5.03 16.48
CA ASP A 290 20.73 -6.37 15.96
C ASP A 290 20.01 -6.37 14.60
N PHE A 291 19.12 -5.41 14.34
CA PHE A 291 18.52 -5.23 13.02
C PHE A 291 19.54 -4.81 11.96
N ASP A 292 20.50 -3.94 12.31
CA ASP A 292 21.59 -3.57 11.38
C ASP A 292 22.43 -4.79 11.01
N ARG A 293 22.75 -5.64 12.02
CA ARG A 293 23.49 -6.89 11.81
C ARG A 293 22.70 -7.84 10.92
N ILE A 294 21.43 -8.08 11.24
CA ILE A 294 20.56 -8.99 10.49
C ILE A 294 20.49 -8.56 9.03
N LEU A 295 20.18 -7.29 8.75
CA LEU A 295 20.01 -6.84 7.37
C LEU A 295 21.33 -6.90 6.59
N PHE A 296 22.44 -6.48 7.21
CA PHE A 296 23.76 -6.58 6.58
C PHE A 296 24.16 -8.03 6.28
N ILE A 297 23.98 -8.93 7.25
CA ILE A 297 24.27 -10.36 7.08
C ILE A 297 23.38 -10.93 5.96
N ALA A 298 22.07 -10.66 6.00
CA ALA A 298 21.12 -11.24 5.05
C ALA A 298 21.38 -10.76 3.62
N ASP A 299 21.64 -9.47 3.39
CA ASP A 299 22.01 -8.95 2.06
C ASP A 299 23.28 -9.64 1.52
N LYS A 300 24.27 -9.87 2.39
CA LYS A 300 25.55 -10.49 2.01
C LYS A 300 25.55 -12.01 2.03
N LEU A 301 24.54 -12.67 2.55
CA LEU A 301 24.46 -14.13 2.58
C LEU A 301 23.27 -14.66 1.77
N ASP A 302 22.56 -13.77 1.07
CA ASP A 302 21.43 -14.09 0.22
C ASP A 302 21.73 -15.33 -0.66
N PRO A 303 20.98 -16.43 -0.47
CA PRO A 303 21.15 -17.67 -1.23
C PRO A 303 21.05 -17.49 -2.75
N SER A 304 20.36 -16.45 -3.23
CA SER A 304 20.24 -16.19 -4.68
C SER A 304 21.53 -15.68 -5.34
N ARG A 305 22.56 -15.34 -4.55
CA ARG A 305 23.85 -14.85 -5.06
C ARG A 305 24.78 -15.93 -5.60
N GLY A 306 24.39 -17.22 -5.53
CA GLY A 306 25.07 -18.30 -6.23
C GLY A 306 26.34 -18.86 -5.55
N TYR A 307 26.57 -18.55 -4.28
CA TYR A 307 27.59 -19.20 -3.44
C TYR A 307 26.97 -19.84 -2.19
N ASP A 308 27.66 -20.82 -1.62
CA ASP A 308 27.23 -21.50 -0.41
C ASP A 308 27.49 -20.64 0.84
N SER A 309 26.43 -20.10 1.42
CA SER A 309 26.44 -19.28 2.65
C SER A 309 25.94 -20.02 3.89
N ARG A 310 25.70 -21.34 3.82
CA ARG A 310 25.05 -22.12 4.89
C ARG A 310 25.78 -22.03 6.23
N ARG A 311 27.12 -22.08 6.19
CA ARG A 311 27.96 -22.04 7.40
C ARG A 311 27.84 -20.69 8.09
N GLU A 312 27.93 -19.60 7.34
CA GLU A 312 27.84 -18.23 7.85
C GLU A 312 26.43 -17.92 8.38
N ILE A 313 25.39 -18.45 7.73
CA ILE A 313 24.01 -18.38 8.22
C ILE A 313 23.90 -19.11 9.57
N GLU A 314 24.45 -20.32 9.72
CA GLU A 314 24.40 -21.07 10.99
C GLU A 314 25.13 -20.33 12.12
N ILE A 315 26.31 -19.76 11.83
CA ILE A 315 27.04 -18.90 12.77
C ILE A 315 26.17 -17.71 13.19
N SER A 316 25.52 -17.06 12.22
CA SER A 316 24.65 -15.90 12.45
C SER A 316 23.40 -16.24 13.25
N ARG A 317 22.83 -17.44 13.08
CA ARG A 317 21.72 -17.95 13.91
C ARG A 317 22.13 -18.13 15.38
N LYS A 318 23.39 -18.51 15.65
CA LYS A 318 23.91 -18.66 17.02
C LYS A 318 24.34 -17.33 17.63
N SER A 319 24.92 -16.42 16.84
CA SER A 319 25.39 -15.11 17.30
C SER A 319 25.46 -14.09 16.15
N LEU A 320 24.60 -13.07 16.20
CA LEU A 320 24.63 -11.98 15.21
C LEU A 320 25.96 -11.21 15.21
N ARG A 321 26.62 -11.08 16.36
CA ARG A 321 27.91 -10.39 16.47
C ARG A 321 29.01 -11.15 15.73
N GLU A 322 29.04 -12.46 15.93
CA GLU A 322 30.03 -13.32 15.26
C GLU A 322 29.73 -13.46 13.78
N GLY A 323 28.46 -13.66 13.41
CA GLY A 323 28.00 -13.66 12.02
C GLY A 323 28.40 -12.38 11.29
N TYR A 324 28.13 -11.22 11.88
CA TYR A 324 28.53 -9.93 11.34
C TYR A 324 30.05 -9.84 11.14
N ARG A 325 30.85 -10.29 12.11
CA ARG A 325 32.32 -10.25 12.04
C ARG A 325 32.83 -11.09 10.86
N VAL A 326 32.32 -12.30 10.69
CA VAL A 326 32.70 -13.21 9.59
C VAL A 326 32.32 -12.61 8.24
N VAL A 327 31.08 -12.16 8.08
CA VAL A 327 30.59 -11.57 6.83
C VAL A 327 31.35 -10.29 6.48
N LYS A 328 31.67 -9.45 7.48
CA LYS A 328 32.42 -8.21 7.26
C LYS A 328 33.84 -8.49 6.77
N GLN A 329 34.53 -9.47 7.37
CA GLN A 329 35.86 -9.90 6.94
C GLN A 329 35.85 -10.44 5.51
N GLN A 330 34.84 -11.22 5.13
CA GLN A 330 34.67 -11.72 3.76
C GLN A 330 34.45 -10.58 2.76
N GLN A 331 33.61 -9.61 3.11
CA GLN A 331 33.37 -8.42 2.27
C GLN A 331 34.66 -7.63 2.05
N GLU A 332 35.43 -7.36 3.10
CA GLU A 332 36.70 -6.62 3.01
C GLU A 332 37.74 -7.37 2.17
N ALA A 333 37.84 -8.70 2.33
CA ALA A 333 38.73 -9.52 1.52
C ALA A 333 38.34 -9.51 0.03
N TYR A 334 37.03 -9.56 -0.28
CA TYR A 334 36.53 -9.43 -1.64
C TYR A 334 36.87 -8.06 -2.25
N LEU A 335 36.58 -6.97 -1.53
CA LEU A 335 36.86 -5.61 -2.01
C LEU A 335 38.35 -5.33 -2.20
N ARG A 336 39.24 -5.96 -1.40
CA ARG A 336 40.70 -5.91 -1.61
C ARG A 336 41.11 -6.64 -2.88
N LYS A 337 40.53 -7.82 -3.15
CA LYS A 337 40.80 -8.58 -4.40
C LYS A 337 40.35 -7.81 -5.64
N GLU A 338 39.23 -7.10 -5.57
CA GLU A 338 38.70 -6.24 -6.64
C GLU A 338 39.40 -4.86 -6.73
N GLY A 339 40.43 -4.59 -5.91
CA GLY A 339 41.17 -3.31 -5.91
C GLY A 339 40.38 -2.09 -5.42
N THR A 340 39.25 -2.30 -4.73
CA THR A 340 38.33 -1.24 -4.28
C THR A 340 38.65 -0.74 -2.86
N LEU A 341 39.37 -1.54 -2.06
CA LEU A 341 39.97 -1.11 -0.79
C LEU A 341 41.49 -1.11 -0.93
N LYS A 342 42.12 0.03 -0.66
CA LYS A 342 43.58 0.16 -0.53
C LYS A 342 44.06 -0.42 0.80
#